data_AF-A0A3C0B4M8-F1
#
_entry.id   AF-A0A3C0B4M8-F1
#
_cell.length_a   1.000
_cell.length_b   1.000
_cell.length_c   1.000
_cell.angle_alpha   90.00
_cell.angle_beta   90.00
_cell.angle_gamma   90.00
#
_symmetry.space_group_name_H-M   'P 1'
#
loop_
_entity.id
_entity.type
_entity.pdbx_description
1 polymer ?
#
loop_
_entity_poly.entity_id
_entity_poly.type
_entity_poly.pdbx_seq_one_letter_code
_entity_poly.pdbx_strand_id
1 'polypeptide(L)'
;MTKKPHLSFWQIWNMSFGFLGIQFGFALQNANVSRIFETLGAKVDEIPILWIAAPVTGLIIQPIIGHMSDNTWNRLGRRRPYFLVGAILASLALIIMPNSPTLWVAAGMLWIMDASINISMEPFRAFVGDMLP
;
A
#
# COMPACT_ATOMS: atom_id res chain seq x y z
N MET A 1 -27.35 -2.42 -18.64
CA MET A 1 -25.95 -2.85 -18.82
C MET A 1 -25.11 -1.63 -19.16
N THR A 2 -24.37 -1.10 -18.21
CA THR A 2 -23.44 0.02 -18.43
C THR A 2 -22.34 -0.47 -19.40
N LYS A 3 -22.20 0.17 -20.57
CA LYS A 3 -21.13 -0.15 -21.52
C LYS A 3 -19.78 0.08 -20.83
N LYS A 4 -19.04 -1.00 -20.56
CA LYS A 4 -17.67 -0.92 -20.05
C LYS A 4 -16.77 -0.27 -21.12
N PRO A 5 -15.79 0.56 -20.72
CA PRO A 5 -14.90 1.21 -21.67
C PRO A 5 -14.00 0.18 -22.37
N HIS A 6 -13.83 0.29 -23.69
CA HIS A 6 -12.78 -0.46 -24.40
C HIS A 6 -11.42 0.14 -24.04
N LEU A 7 -10.64 -0.58 -23.24
CA LEU A 7 -9.28 -0.18 -22.89
C LEU A 7 -8.31 -0.47 -24.03
N SER A 8 -7.37 0.44 -24.27
CA SER A 8 -6.22 0.18 -25.14
C SER A 8 -5.20 -0.72 -24.42
N PHE A 9 -4.37 -1.42 -25.20
CA PHE A 9 -3.26 -2.22 -24.67
C PHE A 9 -2.40 -1.43 -23.66
N TRP A 10 -2.06 -0.19 -23.98
CA TRP A 10 -1.25 0.68 -23.11
C TRP A 10 -1.94 1.05 -21.80
N GLN A 11 -3.28 1.14 -21.79
CA GLN A 11 -4.03 1.37 -20.56
C GLN A 11 -4.00 0.13 -19.66
N ILE A 12 -4.17 -1.06 -20.24
CA ILE A 12 -4.06 -2.33 -19.51
C ILE A 12 -2.63 -2.51 -18.97
N TRP A 13 -1.61 -2.23 -19.79
CA TRP A 13 -0.21 -2.28 -19.38
C TRP A 13 0.07 -1.36 -18.18
N ASN A 14 -0.35 -0.09 -18.24
CA ASN A 14 -0.13 0.86 -17.15
C ASN A 14 -0.83 0.43 -15.85
N MET A 15 -2.01 -0.20 -15.96
CA MET A 15 -2.67 -0.80 -14.80
C MET A 15 -1.83 -1.95 -14.24
N SER A 16 -1.48 -2.94 -15.05
CA SER A 16 -0.65 -4.07 -14.60
C SER A 16 0.68 -3.63 -13.99
N PHE A 17 1.31 -2.60 -14.57
CA PHE A 17 2.55 -2.03 -14.05
C PHE A 17 2.36 -1.35 -12.68
N GLY A 18 1.26 -0.62 -12.50
CA GLY A 18 0.89 -0.06 -11.20
C GLY A 18 0.68 -1.14 -10.14
N PHE A 19 0.00 -2.23 -10.48
CA PHE A 19 -0.18 -3.37 -9.57
C PHE A 19 1.14 -4.04 -9.22
N LEU A 20 2.00 -4.23 -10.21
CA LEU A 20 3.35 -4.77 -10.03
C LEU A 20 4.15 -3.94 -9.02
N GLY A 21 4.07 -2.60 -9.08
CA GLY A 21 4.72 -1.73 -8.10
C GLY A 21 4.27 -1.98 -6.66
N ILE A 22 2.96 -2.18 -6.45
CA ILE A 22 2.40 -2.51 -5.12
C ILE A 22 2.96 -3.86 -4.62
N GLN A 23 3.04 -4.86 -5.50
CA GLN A 23 3.60 -6.17 -5.14
C GLN A 23 5.10 -6.09 -4.81
N PHE A 24 5.86 -5.26 -5.52
CA PHE A 24 7.26 -4.98 -5.18
C PHE A 24 7.37 -4.34 -3.80
N GLY A 25 6.49 -3.40 -3.45
CA GLY A 25 6.46 -2.80 -2.11
C GLY A 25 6.22 -3.82 -1.01
N PHE A 26 5.22 -4.69 -1.17
CA PHE A 26 4.98 -5.80 -0.24
C PHE A 26 6.14 -6.78 -0.15
N ALA A 27 6.78 -7.12 -1.28
CA ALA A 27 7.92 -8.02 -1.28
C ALA A 27 9.11 -7.42 -0.51
N LEU A 28 9.42 -6.14 -0.74
CA LEU A 28 10.48 -5.44 -0.01
C LEU A 28 10.17 -5.33 1.48
N GLN A 29 8.93 -5.05 1.83
CA GLN A 29 8.46 -5.02 3.23
C GLN A 29 8.70 -6.39 3.89
N ASN A 30 8.12 -7.47 3.33
CA ASN A 30 8.23 -8.80 3.92
C ASN A 30 9.68 -9.34 3.98
N ALA A 31 10.52 -8.98 3.00
CA ALA A 31 11.91 -9.44 2.96
C ALA A 31 12.85 -8.69 3.92
N ASN A 32 12.59 -7.40 4.19
CA ASN A 32 13.55 -6.55 4.90
C ASN A 32 13.10 -6.10 6.30
N VAL A 33 11.80 -6.01 6.58
CA VAL A 33 11.29 -5.46 7.85
C VAL A 33 11.79 -6.25 9.06
N SER A 34 11.69 -7.57 9.03
CA SER A 34 12.14 -8.41 10.16
C SER A 34 13.65 -8.23 10.40
N ARG A 35 14.45 -8.17 9.33
CA ARG A 35 15.90 -7.90 9.42
C ARG A 35 16.18 -6.51 10.01
N ILE A 36 15.45 -5.48 9.59
CA ILE A 36 15.62 -4.12 10.12
C ILE A 36 15.31 -4.10 11.63
N PHE A 37 14.24 -4.75 12.08
CA PHE A 37 13.93 -4.84 13.51
C PHE A 37 15.01 -5.56 14.30
N GLU A 38 15.51 -6.69 13.81
CA GLU A 38 16.63 -7.40 14.45
C GLU A 38 17.89 -6.53 14.54
N THR A 39 18.24 -5.80 13.47
CA THR A 39 19.41 -4.89 13.49
C THR A 39 19.27 -3.72 14.46
N LEU A 40 18.03 -3.34 14.81
CA LEU A 40 17.73 -2.30 15.80
C LEU A 40 17.58 -2.84 17.22
N GLY A 41 17.87 -4.13 17.43
CA GLY A 41 17.88 -4.77 18.75
C GLY A 41 16.58 -5.46 19.14
N ALA A 42 15.61 -5.61 18.23
CA ALA A 42 14.44 -6.43 18.50
C ALA A 42 14.83 -7.90 18.63
N LYS A 43 14.31 -8.57 19.64
CA LYS A 43 14.47 -10.02 19.74
C LYS A 43 13.48 -10.72 18.81
N VAL A 44 13.81 -11.94 18.40
CA VAL A 44 12.98 -12.73 17.46
C VAL A 44 11.57 -12.97 18.02
N ASP A 45 11.43 -13.09 19.34
CA ASP A 45 10.14 -13.21 20.05
C ASP A 45 9.31 -11.92 20.06
N GLU A 46 9.92 -10.75 19.81
CA GLU A 46 9.25 -9.46 19.73
C GLU A 46 8.81 -9.12 18.29
N ILE A 47 9.37 -9.77 17.28
CA ILE A 47 9.02 -9.53 15.87
C ILE A 47 7.50 -9.73 15.61
N PRO A 48 6.84 -10.80 16.09
CA PRO A 48 5.41 -10.99 15.86
C PRO A 48 4.54 -9.86 16.42
N ILE A 49 4.89 -9.30 17.58
CA ILE A 49 4.10 -8.20 18.18
C ILE A 49 4.26 -6.90 17.38
N LEU A 50 5.45 -6.65 16.80
CA LEU A 50 5.68 -5.52 15.90
C LEU A 50 4.88 -5.67 14.60
N TRP A 51 4.68 -6.90 14.12
CA TRP A 51 3.89 -7.20 12.93
C TRP A 51 2.38 -7.09 13.11
N ILE A 52 1.86 -6.94 14.33
CA ILE A 52 0.43 -6.63 14.59
C ILE A 52 0.01 -5.34 13.88
N ALA A 53 0.97 -4.46 13.60
CA ALA A 53 0.82 -3.31 12.71
C ALA A 53 -0.01 -3.63 11.46
N ALA A 54 0.32 -4.70 10.74
CA ALA A 54 -0.26 -5.02 9.45
C ALA A 54 -1.75 -5.38 9.52
N PRO A 55 -2.19 -6.38 10.32
CA PRO A 55 -3.61 -6.71 10.42
C PRO A 55 -4.45 -5.59 11.02
N VAL A 56 -3.92 -4.83 12.00
CA VAL A 56 -4.65 -3.70 12.62
C VAL A 56 -4.85 -2.58 11.60
N THR A 57 -3.78 -2.24 10.87
CA THR A 57 -3.84 -1.20 9.84
C THR A 57 -4.77 -1.62 8.72
N GLY A 58 -4.69 -2.87 8.25
CA GLY A 58 -5.63 -3.41 7.25
C GLY A 58 -7.09 -3.32 7.71
N LEU A 59 -7.39 -3.75 8.94
CA LEU A 59 -8.75 -3.74 9.48
C LEU A 59 -9.38 -2.33 9.52
N ILE A 60 -8.58 -1.30 9.81
CA ILE A 60 -9.06 0.07 9.98
C ILE A 60 -9.00 0.84 8.67
N ILE A 61 -7.87 0.81 7.97
CA ILE A 61 -7.60 1.65 6.81
C ILE A 61 -8.40 1.18 5.60
N GLN A 62 -8.54 -0.14 5.39
CA GLN A 62 -9.26 -0.65 4.23
C GLN A 62 -10.71 -0.13 4.12
N PRO A 63 -11.60 -0.36 5.11
CA PRO A 63 -12.99 0.09 5.00
C PRO A 63 -13.14 1.61 4.88
N ILE A 64 -12.28 2.38 5.57
CA ILE A 64 -12.28 3.84 5.49
C ILE A 64 -11.93 4.30 4.07
N ILE A 65 -10.85 3.75 3.52
CA ILE A 65 -10.37 4.15 2.20
C ILE A 65 -11.28 3.64 1.10
N GLY A 66 -11.84 2.44 1.21
CA GLY A 66 -12.88 1.95 0.30
C GLY A 66 -14.04 2.95 0.23
N HIS A 67 -14.58 3.36 1.38
CA HIS A 67 -15.67 4.33 1.44
C HIS A 67 -15.29 5.72 0.92
N MET A 68 -14.13 6.25 1.33
CA MET A 68 -13.67 7.58 0.89
C MET A 68 -13.31 7.62 -0.61
N SER A 69 -12.71 6.55 -1.11
CA SER A 69 -12.33 6.41 -2.51
C SER A 69 -13.55 6.37 -3.41
N ASP A 70 -14.66 5.77 -2.95
CA ASP A 70 -15.90 5.71 -3.72
C ASP A 70 -16.65 7.05 -3.79
N ASN A 71 -16.49 7.91 -2.78
CA ASN A 71 -17.18 9.20 -2.68
C ASN A 71 -16.39 10.39 -3.25
N THR A 72 -15.12 10.21 -3.58
CA THR A 72 -14.27 11.32 -4.04
C THR A 72 -14.30 11.44 -5.55
N TRP A 73 -14.60 12.64 -6.07
CA TRP A 73 -14.52 12.92 -7.50
C TRP A 73 -13.67 14.17 -7.73
N ASN A 74 -12.45 13.99 -8.25
CA ASN A 74 -11.55 15.09 -8.56
C ASN A 74 -11.05 15.01 -10.01
N ARG A 75 -10.16 15.94 -10.40
CA ARG A 75 -9.60 16.01 -11.77
C ARG A 75 -8.85 14.74 -12.21
N LEU A 76 -8.36 13.94 -11.26
CA LEU A 76 -7.67 12.67 -11.52
C LEU A 76 -8.65 11.48 -11.58
N GLY A 77 -9.93 11.70 -11.24
CA GLY A 77 -10.98 10.68 -11.21
C GLY A 77 -11.25 10.15 -9.80
N ARG A 78 -12.08 9.11 -9.72
CA ARG A 78 -12.59 8.58 -8.44
C ARG A 78 -11.53 7.93 -7.55
N ARG A 79 -10.82 6.94 -8.11
CA ARG A 79 -9.93 6.03 -7.35
C ARG A 79 -8.43 6.31 -7.53
N ARG A 80 -8.05 7.07 -8.56
CA ARG A 80 -6.65 7.38 -8.91
C ARG A 80 -5.87 8.22 -7.88
N PRO A 81 -6.47 9.20 -7.20
CA PRO A 81 -5.76 10.01 -6.21
C PRO A 81 -5.22 9.16 -5.04
N TYR A 82 -6.00 8.18 -4.60
CA TYR A 82 -5.71 7.38 -3.41
C TYR A 82 -4.49 6.49 -3.61
N PHE A 83 -4.47 5.68 -4.68
CA PHE A 83 -3.30 4.84 -4.93
C PHE A 83 -2.06 5.64 -5.35
N LEU A 84 -2.20 6.85 -5.91
CA LEU A 84 -1.06 7.72 -6.17
C LEU A 84 -0.44 8.23 -4.86
N VAL A 85 -1.27 8.73 -3.94
CA VAL A 85 -0.81 9.19 -2.62
C VAL A 85 -0.20 8.03 -1.83
N GLY A 86 -0.88 6.88 -1.80
CA GLY A 86 -0.36 5.68 -1.15
C GLY A 86 0.95 5.19 -1.77
N ALA A 87 1.11 5.22 -3.10
CA ALA A 87 2.37 4.83 -3.75
C ALA A 87 3.53 5.77 -3.39
N ILE A 88 3.29 7.08 -3.32
CA ILE A 88 4.29 8.08 -2.90
C ILE A 88 4.68 7.85 -1.43
N LEU A 89 3.70 7.72 -0.54
CA LEU A 89 3.95 7.49 0.89
C LEU A 89 4.67 6.15 1.13
N ALA A 90 4.28 5.08 0.44
CA ALA A 90 4.93 3.78 0.54
C ALA A 90 6.39 3.85 0.05
N SER A 91 6.64 4.57 -1.05
CA SER A 91 7.99 4.76 -1.60
C SER A 91 8.89 5.55 -0.65
N LEU A 92 8.37 6.64 -0.06
CA LEU A 92 9.09 7.40 0.97
C LEU A 92 9.36 6.55 2.21
N ALA A 93 8.38 5.75 2.65
CA ALA A 93 8.54 4.88 3.81
C ALA A 93 9.61 3.81 3.58
N LEU A 94 9.66 3.19 2.39
CA LEU A 94 10.69 2.21 2.02
C LEU A 94 12.11 2.82 2.02
N ILE A 95 12.26 4.09 1.65
CA ILE A 95 13.57 4.78 1.67
C ILE A 95 13.99 5.16 3.10
N ILE A 96 13.03 5.61 3.92
CA ILE A 96 13.31 6.11 5.26
C ILE A 96 13.48 4.95 6.26
N MET A 97 12.74 3.86 6.12
CA MET A 97 12.70 2.77 7.10
C MET A 97 14.07 2.17 7.45
N PRO A 98 14.98 1.88 6.49
CA PRO A 98 16.32 1.37 6.81
C PRO A 98 17.18 2.37 7.60
N ASN A 99 16.86 3.66 7.55
CA ASN A 99 17.56 4.74 8.24
C ASN A 99 16.93 5.08 9.61
N SER A 100 16.01 4.24 10.12
CA SER A 100 15.35 4.49 11.39
C SER A 100 16.34 4.38 12.55
N PRO A 101 16.48 5.41 13.42
CA PRO A 101 17.48 5.41 14.48
C PRO A 101 17.12 4.53 15.68
N THR A 102 15.85 4.13 15.83
CA THR A 102 15.36 3.34 16.95
C THR A 102 14.27 2.37 16.51
N LEU A 103 14.09 1.29 17.28
CA LEU A 103 13.08 0.26 17.01
C LEU A 103 11.66 0.81 16.90
N TRP A 104 11.28 1.73 17.80
CA TRP A 104 9.94 2.34 17.78
C TRP A 104 9.70 3.22 16.56
N VAL A 105 10.73 3.90 16.06
CA VAL A 105 10.63 4.65 14.80
C VAL A 105 10.45 3.68 13.63
N ALA A 106 11.21 2.59 13.58
CA ALA A 106 11.03 1.57 12.55
C ALA A 106 9.62 0.94 12.61
N ALA A 107 9.09 0.70 13.81
CA ALA A 107 7.72 0.22 13.99
C ALA A 107 6.70 1.24 13.47
N GLY A 108 6.83 2.52 13.80
CA GLY A 108 5.97 3.58 13.25
C GLY A 108 6.07 3.68 11.71
N MET A 109 7.28 3.54 11.16
CA MET A 109 7.50 3.51 9.71
C MET A 109 6.85 2.29 9.06
N LEU A 110 6.85 1.12 9.73
CA LEU A 110 6.11 -0.06 9.27
C LEU A 110 4.61 0.25 9.18
N TRP A 111 4.03 0.92 10.19
CA TRP A 111 2.61 1.29 10.17
C TRP A 111 2.29 2.24 9.01
N ILE A 112 3.13 3.25 8.78
CA ILE A 112 2.94 4.20 7.68
C ILE A 112 3.05 3.47 6.34
N MET A 113 4.06 2.62 6.18
CA MET A 113 4.25 1.83 4.97
C MET A 113 3.06 0.91 4.71
N ASP A 114 2.62 0.17 5.72
CA ASP A 114 1.49 -0.76 5.60
C ASP A 114 0.18 -0.02 5.28
N ALA A 115 -0.09 1.11 5.95
CA ALA A 115 -1.24 1.96 5.66
C ALA A 115 -1.20 2.44 4.21
N SER A 116 -0.04 2.90 3.75
CA SER A 116 0.15 3.41 2.39
C SER A 116 -0.06 2.35 1.32
N ILE A 117 0.41 1.13 1.58
CA ILE A 117 0.22 0.00 0.68
C ILE A 117 -1.26 -0.41 0.65
N ASN A 118 -1.95 -0.48 1.80
CA ASN A 118 -3.37 -0.77 1.89
C ASN A 118 -4.24 0.30 1.17
N ILE A 119 -3.92 1.59 1.38
CA ILE A 119 -4.54 2.73 0.67
C ILE A 119 -4.41 2.56 -0.85
N SER A 120 -3.31 1.98 -1.32
CA SER A 120 -3.06 1.78 -2.74
C SER A 120 -3.76 0.55 -3.31
N MET A 121 -3.70 -0.58 -2.60
CA MET A 121 -4.11 -1.87 -3.13
C MET A 121 -5.62 -1.96 -3.35
N GLU A 122 -6.43 -1.49 -2.42
CA GLU A 122 -7.87 -1.70 -2.43
C GLU A 122 -8.59 -0.87 -3.52
N PRO A 123 -8.37 0.46 -3.63
CA PRO A 123 -8.90 1.24 -4.75
C PRO A 123 -8.39 0.75 -6.10
N PHE A 124 -7.15 0.25 -6.15
CA PHE A 124 -6.57 -0.28 -7.37
C PHE A 124 -7.27 -1.58 -7.80
N ARG A 125 -7.48 -2.53 -6.88
CA ARG A 125 -8.21 -3.78 -7.15
C ARG A 125 -9.63 -3.49 -7.65
N ALA A 126 -10.32 -2.57 -6.97
CA ALA A 126 -11.66 -2.18 -7.36
C ALA A 126 -11.65 -1.45 -8.72
N PHE A 127 -10.66 -0.59 -8.99
CA PHE A 127 -10.49 0.08 -10.29
C PHE A 127 -10.25 -0.90 -11.45
N VAL A 128 -9.46 -1.96 -11.24
CA VAL A 128 -9.27 -3.02 -12.23
C VAL A 128 -10.59 -3.74 -12.52
N GLY A 129 -11.34 -4.10 -11.47
CA GLY A 129 -12.66 -4.74 -11.61
C GLY A 129 -13.69 -3.87 -12.33
N ASP A 130 -13.68 -2.55 -12.11
CA ASP A 130 -14.55 -1.60 -12.80
C ASP A 130 -14.25 -1.48 -14.31
N MET A 131 -12.99 -1.70 -14.72
CA MET A 131 -12.53 -1.43 -16.08
C MET A 131 -12.45 -2.68 -16.98
N LEU A 132 -12.35 -3.88 -16.40
CA LEU A 132 -12.28 -5.14 -17.15
C LEU A 132 -13.68 -5.75 -17.38
N PRO A 133 -13.96 -6.35 -18.56
CA PRO A 133 -15.22 -7.04 -18.88
C PRO A 133 -15.59 -8.18 -17.93
#